data_AF-A0AAE6X450-F1
#
_entry.id   AF-A0AAE6X450-F1
#
_cell.length_a   1.000
_cell.length_b   1.000
_cell.length_c   1.000
_cell.angle_alpha   90.00
_cell.angle_beta   90.00
_cell.angle_gamma   90.00
#
_symmetry.space_group_name_H-M   'P 1'
#
loop_
_entity.id
_entity.type
_entity.pdbx_description
1 polymer ?
#
loop_
_entity_poly.entity_id
_entity_poly.type
_entity_poly.pdbx_seq_one_letter_code
_entity_poly.pdbx_strand_id
1 'polypeptide(L)'
;MNDITPQKARLIRLSLGLSKKEFSELLSVSHSVIEKYEADTRNSRLLPARIIEVINDDIITLANDLTLAASKFKDEKGANKNDSITNDY
;
A
#
# COMPACT_ATOMS: atom_id res chain seq x y z
N MET A 1 15.14 3.87 -3.82
CA MET A 1 14.36 4.59 -2.80
C MET A 1 13.03 3.88 -2.66
N ASN A 2 12.69 3.42 -1.45
CA ASN A 2 11.41 2.77 -1.18
C ASN A 2 10.30 3.83 -1.23
N ASP A 3 9.74 4.04 -2.42
CA ASP A 3 8.64 4.99 -2.58
C ASP A 3 7.42 4.46 -1.84
N ILE A 4 7.01 5.16 -0.77
CA ILE A 4 5.82 4.82 0.02
C ILE A 4 4.64 5.43 -0.73
N THR A 5 3.83 4.59 -1.37
CA THR A 5 2.60 4.99 -2.06
C THR A 5 1.41 4.98 -1.10
N PRO A 6 0.26 5.59 -1.45
CA PRO A 6 -0.99 5.45 -0.70
C PRO A 6 -1.36 4.01 -0.33
N GLN A 7 -1.26 3.09 -1.30
CA GLN A 7 -1.57 1.68 -1.07
C GLN A 7 -0.57 1.04 -0.09
N LYS A 8 0.73 1.34 -0.22
CA LYS A 8 1.75 0.81 0.69
C LYS A 8 1.57 1.35 2.11
N ALA A 9 1.30 2.64 2.28
CA ALA A 9 1.03 3.22 3.60
C ALA A 9 -0.16 2.53 4.29
N ARG A 10 -1.23 2.26 3.52
CA ARG A 10 -2.38 1.51 4.02
C ARG A 10 -2.02 0.07 4.41
N LEU A 11 -1.22 -0.62 3.60
CA LEU A 11 -0.77 -1.98 3.92
C LEU A 11 0.10 -2.02 5.17
N ILE A 12 1.06 -1.11 5.31
CA ILE A 12 1.90 -0.98 6.51
C ILE A 12 1.01 -0.85 7.76
N ARG A 13 0.02 0.05 7.72
CA ARG A 13 -0.92 0.24 8.84
C ARG A 13 -1.69 -1.04 9.17
N LEU A 14 -2.19 -1.73 8.16
CA LEU A 14 -2.96 -2.97 8.34
C LEU A 14 -2.08 -4.12 8.86
N SER A 15 -0.84 -4.23 8.39
CA SER A 15 0.13 -5.22 8.87
C SER A 15 0.49 -5.02 10.35
N LEU A 16 0.45 -3.78 10.82
CA LEU A 16 0.62 -3.43 12.24
C LEU A 16 -0.67 -3.62 13.06
N GLY A 17 -1.80 -3.94 12.43
CA GLY A 17 -3.08 -4.07 13.10
C GLY A 17 -3.68 -2.75 13.61
N LEU A 18 -3.23 -1.61 13.08
CA LEU A 18 -3.59 -0.28 13.60
C LEU A 18 -4.80 0.34 12.89
N SER A 19 -5.63 1.02 13.66
CA SER A 19 -6.59 1.99 13.13
C SER A 19 -5.86 3.21 12.54
N LYS A 20 -6.55 4.00 11.71
CA LYS A 20 -5.98 5.26 11.17
C LYS A 20 -5.61 6.24 12.29
N LYS A 21 -6.37 6.23 13.39
CA LYS A 21 -6.10 7.06 14.57
C LYS A 21 -4.78 6.65 15.24
N GLU A 22 -4.63 5.37 15.59
CA GLU A 22 -3.41 4.86 16.22
C GLU A 22 -2.18 5.04 15.31
N PHE A 23 -2.37 4.87 14.00
CA PHE A 23 -1.30 5.12 13.03
C PHE A 23 -0.90 6.59 12.95
N SER A 24 -1.87 7.50 13.05
CA SER A 24 -1.59 8.94 13.08
C SER A 24 -0.83 9.36 14.35
N GLU A 25 -1.17 8.74 15.49
CA GLU A 25 -0.50 8.95 16.77
C GLU A 25 0.93 8.41 16.72
N LEU A 26 1.13 7.19 16.21
CA LEU A 26 2.45 6.58 16.02
C LEU A 26 3.37 7.46 15.17
N LEU A 27 2.86 8.01 14.08
CA LEU A 27 3.63 8.84 13.15
C LEU A 27 3.70 10.32 13.53
N SER A 28 3.05 10.73 14.63
CA SER A 28 2.96 12.14 15.05
C SER A 28 2.45 13.07 13.94
N VAL A 29 1.40 12.65 13.23
CA VAL A 29 0.72 13.42 12.18
C VAL A 29 -0.77 13.53 12.48
N SER A 30 -1.47 14.47 11.82
CA SER A 30 -2.93 14.55 12.01
C SER A 30 -3.65 13.36 11.38
N HIS A 31 -4.74 12.92 12.01
CA HIS A 31 -5.62 11.87 11.48
C HIS A 31 -6.07 12.16 10.04
N SER A 32 -6.37 13.43 9.73
CA SER A 32 -6.78 13.87 8.40
C SER A 32 -5.69 13.73 7.33
N VAL A 33 -4.41 13.70 7.71
CA VAL A 33 -3.31 13.40 6.78
C VAL A 33 -3.35 11.94 6.38
N ILE A 34 -3.56 11.02 7.33
CA ILE A 34 -3.69 9.58 7.04
C ILE A 34 -4.89 9.34 6.11
N GLU A 35 -6.06 9.90 6.45
CA GLU A 35 -7.27 9.71 5.65
C GLU A 35 -7.12 10.17 4.21
N LYS A 36 -6.60 11.39 4.00
CA LYS A 36 -6.46 11.96 2.66
C LYS A 36 -5.40 11.25 1.84
N TYR A 37 -4.31 10.84 2.49
CA TYR A 37 -3.22 10.14 1.81
C TYR A 37 -3.63 8.73 1.38
N GLU A 38 -4.21 7.92 2.28
CA GLU A 38 -4.70 6.57 1.93
C GLU A 38 -5.83 6.59 0.89
N ALA A 39 -6.61 7.66 0.84
CA ALA A 39 -7.67 7.86 -0.16
C ALA A 39 -7.13 8.36 -1.51
N ASP A 40 -5.82 8.59 -1.65
CA ASP A 40 -5.20 9.15 -2.85
C ASP A 40 -5.75 10.54 -3.25
N THR A 41 -6.31 11.26 -2.28
CA THR A 41 -6.93 12.59 -2.50
C THR A 41 -5.96 13.74 -2.26
N ARG A 42 -4.81 13.46 -1.64
CA ARG A 42 -3.75 14.43 -1.41
C ARG A 42 -2.39 13.77 -1.42
N ASN A 43 -1.55 14.24 -2.33
CA ASN A 43 -0.14 13.88 -2.31
C ASN A 43 0.55 14.64 -1.16
N SER A 44 0.98 13.92 -0.13
CA SER A 44 1.68 14.47 1.03
C SER A 44 3.08 13.88 1.06
N ARG A 45 4.11 14.70 0.83
CA ARG A 45 5.51 14.27 1.01
C ARG A 45 5.87 13.99 2.48
N LEU A 46 5.08 14.53 3.40
CA LEU A 46 5.32 14.40 4.84
C LEU A 46 5.10 12.97 5.33
N LEU A 47 4.06 12.28 4.85
CA LEU A 47 3.68 10.98 5.39
C LEU A 47 4.68 9.86 5.02
N PRO A 48 5.14 9.75 3.76
CA PRO A 48 6.23 8.83 3.39
C PRO A 48 7.48 9.00 4.26
N ALA A 49 7.90 10.24 4.51
CA ALA A 49 9.07 10.53 5.33
C ALA A 49 8.89 10.01 6.76
N ARG A 50 7.74 10.29 7.38
CA ARG A 50 7.45 9.80 8.75
C ARG A 50 7.39 8.28 8.83
N ILE A 51 6.85 7.62 7.81
CA ILE A 51 6.83 6.16 7.76
C ILE A 51 8.25 5.60 7.74
N ILE A 52 9.12 6.15 6.90
CA ILE A 52 10.53 5.72 6.81
C ILE A 52 11.30 6.00 8.12
N GLU A 53 10.99 7.10 8.81
CA GLU A 53 11.65 7.45 10.07
C GLU A 53 11.22 6.58 11.26
N VAL A 54 9.95 6.19 11.34
CA VAL A 54 9.35 5.58 12.53
C VAL A 54 9.16 4.07 12.41
N ILE A 55 8.89 3.57 11.20
CA ILE A 55 8.54 2.18 10.96
C ILE A 55 9.78 1.38 10.60
N ASN A 56 9.90 0.18 11.17
CA ASN A 56 10.98 -0.75 10.86
C ASN A 56 10.98 -1.15 9.37
N ASP A 57 12.17 -1.16 8.75
CA ASP A 57 12.38 -1.49 7.34
C ASP A 57 11.84 -2.87 6.93
N ASP A 58 11.82 -3.86 7.83
CA ASP A 58 11.27 -5.19 7.58
C ASP A 58 9.76 -5.12 7.28
N ILE A 59 9.04 -4.24 7.99
CA ILE A 59 7.60 -4.05 7.81
C ILE A 59 7.34 -3.32 6.49
N ILE A 60 8.19 -2.35 6.14
CA ILE A 60 8.13 -1.65 4.85
C ILE A 60 8.39 -2.63 3.70
N THR A 61 9.37 -3.52 3.86
CA THR A 61 9.72 -4.55 2.87
C THR A 61 8.58 -5.54 2.69
N LEU A 62 7.98 -6.03 3.77
CA LEU A 62 6.81 -6.91 3.71
C LEU A 62 5.65 -6.27 2.93
N ALA A 63 5.38 -4.98 3.16
CA ALA A 63 4.33 -4.26 2.43
C ALA A 63 4.64 -4.12 0.93
N ASN A 64 5.91 -3.94 0.56
CA ASN A 64 6.36 -3.93 -0.83
C ASN A 64 6.14 -5.29 -1.49
N ASP A 65 6.57 -6.37 -0.83
CA ASP A 65 6.44 -7.74 -1.35
C ASP A 65 4.98 -8.13 -1.55
N LEU A 66 4.11 -7.77 -0.59
CA LEU A 66 2.68 -8.02 -0.69
C LEU A 66 2.05 -7.21 -1.84
N THR A 67 2.49 -5.96 -2.05
CA THR A 67 2.04 -5.14 -3.19
C THR A 67 2.44 -5.80 -4.52
N LEU A 68 3.68 -6.30 -4.62
CA LEU A 68 4.18 -6.95 -5.83
C LEU A 68 3.45 -8.27 -6.09
N ALA A 69 3.24 -9.09 -5.06
CA ALA A 69 2.49 -10.33 -5.16
C ALA A 69 1.04 -10.10 -5.59
N ALA A 70 0.38 -9.07 -5.05
CA ALA A 70 -0.98 -8.71 -5.43
C ALA A 70 -1.09 -8.24 -6.89
N SER A 71 -0.09 -7.50 -7.40
CA SER A 71 -0.03 -7.11 -8.82
C SER A 71 0.13 -8.33 -9.72
N LYS A 72 1.10 -9.20 -9.42
CA LYS A 72 1.33 -10.45 -10.18
C LYS A 72 0.08 -11.32 -10.26
N PHE A 73 -0.62 -11.51 -9.13
CA PHE A 73 -1.87 -12.27 -9.10
C PHE A 73 -2.98 -11.67 -10.00
N LYS A 74 -3.06 -10.33 -10.09
CA LYS A 74 -4.01 -9.66 -10.98
C LYS A 74 -3.64 -9.88 -12.45
N ASP A 75 -2.35 -9.80 -12.77
CA ASP A 75 -1.85 -9.99 -14.13
C ASP A 75 -2.04 -11.44 -14.61
N GLU A 76 -1.79 -12.42 -13.74
CA GLU A 76 -2.04 -13.84 -14.00
C GLU A 76 -3.54 -14.14 -14.23
N LYS A 77 -4.45 -13.49 -13.47
CA LYS A 77 -5.89 -13.59 -13.72
C LYS A 77 -6.35 -12.83 -14.96
N GLY A 78 -5.65 -11.77 -15.36
CA GLY A 78 -5.89 -11.03 -16.60
C GLY A 78 -5.47 -11.85 -17.82
N ALA A 79 -4.33 -12.54 -17.74
CA ALA A 79 -3.84 -13.44 -18.78
C ALA A 79 -4.76 -14.65 -18.98
N ASN A 80 -5.27 -15.25 -17.90
CA ASN A 80 -6.15 -16.42 -17.97
C ASN A 80 -7.53 -16.16 -18.61
N LYS A 81 -7.92 -14.89 -18.83
CA LYS A 81 -9.18 -14.55 -19.53
C LYS A 81 -9.03 -14.43 -21.05
N ASN A 82 -7.84 -14.21 -21.57
CA ASN A 82 -7.62 -14.03 -23.01
C ASN A 82 -7.32 -15.35 -23.75
N ASP A 83 -6.88 -16.39 -23.04
CA ASP A 83 -6.58 -17.70 -23.65
C ASP A 83 -7.82 -18.62 -23.79
N SER A 84 -9.02 -18.13 -23.46
CA SER A 84 -10.27 -18.93 -23.49
C SER A 84 -11.20 -18.62 -24.67
N ILE A 85 -10.80 -17.77 -25.64
CA ILE A 85 -11.60 -17.48 -26.84
C ILE A 85 -10.84 -17.90 -28.10
N THR A 86 -10.56 -19.19 -28.21
CA THR A 86 -10.42 -19.87 -29.52
C THR A 86 -11.25 -21.13 -29.44
N ASN A 87 -12.57 -20.99 -29.59
CA ASN A 87 -13.40 -22.10 -30.00
C ASN A 87 -13.57 -22.01 -31.51
N ASP A 88 -12.84 -22.87 -32.19
CA ASP A 88 -13.10 -23.31 -33.55
C ASP A 88 -14.55 -23.80 -33.66
N TYR A 89 -15.35 -23.19 -34.53
CA TYR A 89 -16.47 -23.81 -35.24
C TYR A 89 -16.76 -23.07 -36.54
#